data_AF-A0A9D6RN74-F1
#
_entry.id   AF-A0A9D6RN74-F1
#
_cell.length_a   1.000
_cell.length_b   1.000
_cell.length_c   1.000
_cell.angle_alpha   90.00
_cell.angle_beta   90.00
_cell.angle_gamma   90.00
#
_symmetry.space_group_name_H-M   'P 1'
#
loop_
_entity.id
_entity.type
_entity.pdbx_description
1 polymer ?
#
loop_
_entity_poly.entity_id
_entity_poly.type
_entity_poly.pdbx_seq_one_letter_code
_entity_poly.pdbx_strand_id
1 'polypeptide(L)'
;MTNTEIAQVLADIADRLELRKDNWFKIRAYRKAAGSIGELPVAVEQLVREGRLKEIPGVGEAITKKITELVTSGRLEYYEKLKAEMAGVKVNSPVITRNAVTKQSVKSYGLLRPDFIGARNDKLGKT
;
A
#
# COMPACT_ATOMS: atom_id res chain seq x y z
N MET A 1 1.92 18.37 -2.06
CA MET A 1 1.31 17.13 -2.60
C MET A 1 0.44 16.53 -1.51
N THR A 2 -0.77 16.06 -1.81
CA THR A 2 -1.68 15.57 -0.75
C THR A 2 -1.34 14.15 -0.31
N ASN A 3 -1.68 13.79 0.94
CA ASN A 3 -1.51 12.44 1.46
C ASN A 3 -2.19 11.39 0.57
N THR A 4 -3.37 11.72 0.02
CA THR A 4 -4.13 10.85 -0.88
C THR A 4 -3.38 10.58 -2.18
N GLU A 5 -2.75 11.59 -2.79
CA GLU A 5 -1.94 11.41 -4.00
C GLU A 5 -0.74 10.50 -3.74
N ILE A 6 -0.05 10.69 -2.60
CA ILE A 6 1.09 9.84 -2.22
C ILE A 6 0.64 8.39 -2.00
N ALA A 7 -0.48 8.20 -1.31
CA ALA A 7 -1.06 6.87 -1.10
C ALA A 7 -1.43 6.20 -2.43
N GLN A 8 -2.00 6.93 -3.39
CA GLN A 8 -2.32 6.43 -4.72
C GLN A 8 -1.06 5.98 -5.48
N VAL A 9 0.00 6.80 -5.49
CA VAL A 9 1.26 6.42 -6.14
C VAL A 9 1.85 5.14 -5.53
N LEU A 10 1.80 4.99 -4.20
CA LEU A 10 2.28 3.79 -3.52
C LEU A 10 1.40 2.56 -3.82
N ALA A 11 0.08 2.74 -3.92
CA ALA A 11 -0.85 1.68 -4.30
C ALA A 11 -0.58 1.21 -5.74
N ASP A 12 -0.42 2.15 -6.69
CA ASP A 12 -0.05 1.84 -8.07
C ASP A 12 1.26 1.06 -8.15
N ILE A 13 2.26 1.42 -7.36
CA ILE A 13 3.54 0.67 -7.32
C ILE A 13 3.26 -0.77 -6.87
N ALA A 14 2.43 -0.97 -5.86
CA ALA A 14 2.08 -2.31 -5.39
C ALA A 14 1.39 -3.12 -6.50
N ASP A 15 0.41 -2.54 -7.19
CA ASP A 15 -0.31 -3.18 -8.32
C ASP A 15 0.67 -3.60 -9.43
N ARG A 16 1.61 -2.73 -9.77
CA ARG A 16 2.62 -3.01 -10.82
C ARG A 16 3.59 -4.12 -10.39
N LEU A 17 4.02 -4.12 -9.13
CA LEU A 17 4.87 -5.18 -8.58
C LEU A 17 4.14 -6.52 -8.50
N GLU A 18 2.84 -6.50 -8.21
CA GLU A 18 1.97 -7.67 -8.19
C GLU A 18 1.81 -8.28 -9.59
N LEU A 19 1.58 -7.44 -10.61
CA LEU A 19 1.52 -7.87 -12.00
C LEU A 19 2.84 -8.51 -12.48
N ARG A 20 3.98 -8.02 -11.98
CA ARG A 20 5.29 -8.59 -12.25
C ARG A 20 5.59 -9.86 -11.46
N LYS A 21 4.73 -10.28 -10.53
CA LYS A 21 5.00 -11.35 -9.56
C LYS A 21 6.35 -11.15 -8.86
N ASP A 22 6.69 -9.89 -8.54
CA ASP A 22 7.89 -9.56 -7.75
C ASP A 22 7.69 -10.05 -6.30
N ASN A 23 8.63 -9.72 -5.44
CA ASN A 23 8.68 -10.15 -4.06
C ASN A 23 7.41 -9.72 -3.28
N TRP A 24 6.68 -10.72 -2.79
CA TRP A 24 5.46 -10.56 -2.00
C TRP A 24 5.63 -9.67 -0.76
N PHE A 25 6.81 -9.66 -0.15
CA PHE A 25 7.12 -8.79 0.99
C PHE A 25 7.08 -7.32 0.58
N LYS A 26 7.60 -6.97 -0.60
CA LYS A 26 7.59 -5.60 -1.12
C LYS A 26 6.16 -5.16 -1.44
N ILE A 27 5.40 -5.98 -2.16
CA ILE A 27 4.01 -5.70 -2.52
C ILE A 27 3.20 -5.40 -1.27
N ARG A 28 3.31 -6.26 -0.23
CA ARG A 28 2.61 -6.08 1.03
C ARG A 28 3.04 -4.81 1.77
N ALA A 29 4.33 -4.47 1.74
CA ALA A 29 4.84 -3.25 2.35
C ALA A 29 4.26 -2.00 1.67
N TYR A 30 4.23 -1.96 0.33
CA TYR A 30 3.64 -0.85 -0.43
C TYR A 30 2.14 -0.70 -0.19
N ARG A 31 1.37 -1.79 -0.20
CA ARG A 31 -0.06 -1.77 0.13
C ARG A 31 -0.31 -1.22 1.53
N LYS A 32 0.47 -1.69 2.51
CA LYS A 32 0.32 -1.27 3.91
C LYS A 32 0.71 0.20 4.08
N ALA A 33 1.81 0.64 3.46
CA ALA A 33 2.22 2.04 3.47
C ALA A 33 1.15 2.95 2.83
N ALA A 34 0.58 2.55 1.69
CA ALA A 34 -0.48 3.30 1.03
C ALA A 34 -1.71 3.50 1.92
N GLY A 35 -2.18 2.42 2.57
CA GLY A 35 -3.31 2.49 3.51
C GLY A 35 -3.02 3.42 4.69
N SER A 36 -1.89 3.20 5.37
CA SER A 36 -1.50 4.02 6.53
C SER A 36 -1.35 5.51 6.19
N ILE A 37 -0.80 5.83 5.01
CA ILE A 37 -0.61 7.22 4.56
C ILE A 37 -1.94 7.86 4.16
N GLY A 38 -2.84 7.11 3.52
CA GLY A 38 -4.16 7.60 3.14
C GLY A 38 -5.04 7.96 4.34
N GLU A 39 -4.89 7.25 5.45
CA GLU A 39 -5.64 7.46 6.70
C GLU A 39 -4.93 8.42 7.68
N LEU A 40 -3.74 8.89 7.34
CA LEU A 40 -2.91 9.68 8.23
C LEU A 40 -3.48 11.09 8.39
N PRO A 41 -3.78 11.54 9.62
CA PRO A 41 -4.33 12.88 9.87
C PRO A 41 -3.28 14.00 9.71
N VAL A 42 -2.00 13.64 9.72
CA VAL A 42 -0.87 14.56 9.59
C VAL A 42 -0.34 14.53 8.15
N ALA A 43 0.06 15.68 7.63
CA ALA A 43 0.67 15.76 6.30
C ALA A 43 1.96 14.94 6.23
N VAL A 44 2.11 14.14 5.17
CA VAL A 44 3.34 13.35 4.92
C VAL A 44 4.57 14.24 4.85
N GLU A 45 4.43 15.45 4.29
CA GLU A 45 5.49 16.45 4.19
C GLU A 45 6.09 16.81 5.56
N GLN A 46 5.26 16.90 6.59
CA GLN A 46 5.71 17.15 7.96
C GLN A 46 6.47 15.93 8.51
N LEU A 47 5.94 14.72 8.31
CA LEU A 47 6.61 13.49 8.76
C LEU A 47 7.95 13.26 8.06
N VAL A 48 8.09 13.69 6.80
CA VAL A 48 9.37 13.69 6.07
C VAL A 48 10.37 14.61 6.77
N ARG A 49 9.97 15.84 7.10
CA ARG A 49 10.85 16.83 7.78
C ARG A 49 11.26 16.37 9.17
N GLU A 50 10.37 15.73 9.90
CA GLU A 50 10.64 15.20 11.24
C GLU A 50 11.39 13.86 11.22
N GLY A 51 11.55 13.22 10.05
CA GLY A 51 12.21 11.91 9.92
C GLY A 51 11.39 10.74 10.50
N ARG A 52 10.10 10.96 10.77
CA ARG A 52 9.19 10.05 11.49
C ARG A 52 8.43 9.08 10.59
N LEU A 53 8.64 9.14 9.28
CA LEU A 53 8.02 8.23 8.32
C LEU A 53 8.22 6.74 8.64
N LYS A 54 9.34 6.37 9.27
CA LYS A 54 9.65 4.97 9.64
C LYS A 54 8.74 4.44 10.76
N GLU A 55 8.05 5.30 11.51
CA GLU A 55 7.08 4.89 12.52
C GLU A 55 5.77 4.40 11.89
N ILE A 56 5.52 4.73 10.62
CA ILE A 56 4.31 4.34 9.92
C ILE A 56 4.36 2.84 9.61
N PRO A 57 3.33 2.07 9.97
CA PRO A 57 3.34 0.64 9.72
C PRO A 57 3.30 0.36 8.22
N GLY A 58 4.28 -0.42 7.75
CA GLY A 58 4.47 -0.72 6.33
C GLY A 58 5.50 0.16 5.62
N VAL A 59 5.94 1.25 6.24
CA VAL A 59 6.98 2.14 5.70
C VAL A 59 8.36 1.71 6.22
N GLY A 60 9.07 0.91 5.42
CA GLY A 60 10.48 0.58 5.68
C GLY A 60 11.44 1.62 5.09
N GLU A 61 12.74 1.45 5.31
CA GLU A 61 13.77 2.40 4.86
C GLU A 61 13.74 2.68 3.35
N ALA A 62 13.49 1.65 2.54
CA ALA A 62 13.36 1.79 1.09
C ALA A 62 12.13 2.63 0.68
N ILE A 63 11.03 2.50 1.41
CA ILE A 63 9.80 3.27 1.13
C ILE A 63 9.97 4.69 1.63
N THR A 64 10.59 4.90 2.80
CA THR A 64 10.94 6.22 3.31
C THR A 64 11.73 7.03 2.30
N LYS A 65 12.82 6.47 1.75
CA LYS A 65 13.65 7.17 0.74
C LYS A 65 12.83 7.57 -0.49
N LYS A 66 11.95 6.69 -0.97
CA LYS A 66 11.09 6.96 -2.14
C LYS A 66 10.02 8.01 -1.87
N ILE A 67 9.41 8.01 -0.67
CA ILE A 67 8.44 9.04 -0.28
C ILE A 67 9.15 10.39 -0.15
N THR A 68 10.31 10.43 0.50
CA THR A 68 11.11 11.65 0.62
C THR A 68 11.48 12.21 -0.75
N GLU A 69 11.94 11.35 -1.68
CA GLU A 69 12.19 11.75 -3.06
C GLU A 69 10.93 12.32 -3.71
N LEU A 70 9.83 11.57 -3.72
CA LEU A 70 8.55 11.98 -4.31
C LEU A 70 8.05 13.34 -3.77
N VAL A 71 8.18 13.57 -2.47
CA VAL A 71 7.77 14.83 -1.83
C VAL A 71 8.72 15.98 -2.17
N THR A 72 10.02 15.72 -2.30
CA THR A 72 11.04 16.76 -2.51
C THR A 72 11.18 17.15 -3.98
N SER A 73 11.22 16.17 -4.88
CA SER A 73 11.38 16.38 -6.33
C SER A 73 10.05 16.51 -7.07
N GLY A 74 8.94 16.08 -6.45
CA GLY A 74 7.64 15.92 -7.12
C GLY A 74 7.61 14.76 -8.12
N ARG A 75 8.70 13.99 -8.28
CA ARG A 75 8.81 12.88 -9.24
C ARG A 75 9.59 11.73 -8.64
N LEU A 76 9.06 10.52 -8.79
CA LEU A 76 9.74 9.31 -8.35
C LEU A 76 10.27 8.57 -9.56
N GLU A 77 11.59 8.55 -9.76
CA GLU A 77 12.21 7.91 -10.93
C GLU A 77 11.86 6.42 -10.99
N TYR A 78 11.77 5.79 -9.82
CA TYR A 78 11.34 4.40 -9.69
C TYR A 78 9.92 4.15 -10.22
N TYR A 79 9.01 5.09 -9.98
CA TYR A 79 7.64 5.02 -10.48
C TYR A 79 7.60 5.27 -11.99
N GLU A 80 8.38 6.22 -12.50
CA GLU A 80 8.46 6.47 -13.95
C GLU A 80 9.03 5.28 -14.70
N LYS A 81 10.07 4.61 -14.18
CA LYS A 81 10.60 3.38 -14.75
C LYS A 81 9.56 2.26 -14.78
N LEU A 82 8.86 2.03 -13.66
CA LEU A 82 7.77 1.04 -13.61
C LEU A 82 6.62 1.39 -14.56
N LYS A 83 6.33 2.68 -14.72
CA LYS A 83 5.30 3.18 -15.64
C LYS A 83 5.71 2.96 -17.09
N ALA A 84 6.97 3.25 -17.45
CA ALA A 84 7.51 3.05 -18.80
C ALA A 84 7.57 1.58 -19.19
N GLU A 85 8.01 0.71 -18.28
CA GLU A 85 8.08 -0.75 -18.50
C GLU A 85 6.69 -1.33 -18.79
N MET A 86 5.66 -0.81 -18.12
CA MET A 86 4.28 -1.24 -18.34
C MET A 86 3.54 -0.43 -19.40
N ALA A 87 4.06 0.68 -19.91
CA ALA A 87 3.46 1.41 -21.04
C ALA A 87 3.57 0.63 -22.36
N GLY A 88 4.50 -0.34 -22.44
CA GLY A 88 4.50 -1.35 -23.50
C GLY A 88 3.38 -2.39 -23.38
N VAL A 89 2.73 -2.48 -22.22
CA VAL A 89 1.52 -3.28 -22.01
C VAL A 89 0.35 -2.31 -22.00
N LYS A 90 -0.51 -2.36 -23.02
CA LYS A 90 -1.78 -1.60 -23.02
C LYS A 90 -2.68 -2.11 -21.89
N VAL A 91 -2.42 -1.70 -20.65
CA VAL A 91 -3.33 -1.93 -19.53
C VAL A 91 -4.41 -0.86 -19.64
N ASN A 92 -5.43 -1.21 -20.42
CA ASN A 92 -6.69 -0.49 -20.43
C ASN A 92 -7.36 -0.78 -19.08
N SER A 93 -7.09 0.03 -18.06
CA SER A 93 -7.83 -0.03 -16.80
C SER A 93 -8.37 1.35 -16.48
N PRO A 94 -9.71 1.54 -16.52
CA PRO A 94 -10.33 2.82 -16.24
C PRO A 94 -10.13 3.17 -14.77
N VAL A 95 -9.73 4.41 -14.52
CA VAL A 95 -9.87 5.08 -13.24
C VAL A 95 -11.38 5.05 -12.90
N ILE A 96 -11.81 4.06 -12.12
CA ILE A 96 -13.16 4.06 -11.56
C ILE A 96 -13.16 4.99 -10.34
N THR A 97 -13.48 6.24 -10.66
CA THR A 97 -14.03 7.27 -9.79
C THR A 97 -15.11 6.69 -8.85
N ARG A 98 -15.17 7.25 -7.62
CA ARG A 98 -16.17 6.99 -6.58
C ARG A 98 -17.61 6.78 -7.11
N ASN A 99 -18.35 5.97 -6.35
CA ASN A 99 -19.80 5.70 -6.36
C ASN A 99 -20.34 4.66 -7.35
N ALA A 100 -20.39 3.41 -6.89
CA ALA A 100 -21.60 2.60 -6.95
C ALA A 100 -21.53 1.48 -5.90
N VAL A 101 -22.30 1.62 -4.82
CA VAL A 101 -22.63 0.50 -3.95
C VAL A 101 -23.62 -0.38 -4.71
N THR A 102 -23.17 -1.50 -5.27
CA THR A 102 -24.07 -2.59 -5.68
C THR A 102 -23.58 -3.90 -5.09
N LYS A 103 -24.35 -4.39 -4.12
CA LYS A 103 -24.24 -5.67 -3.43
C LYS A 103 -24.14 -6.82 -4.45
N GLN A 104 -22.95 -7.29 -4.82
CA GLN A 104 -22.80 -8.63 -5.43
C GLN A 104 -21.32 -9.07 -5.63
N SER A 105 -20.39 -8.92 -4.66
CA SER A 105 -19.13 -9.69 -4.75
C SER A 105 -18.33 -9.74 -3.45
N VAL A 106 -18.83 -10.51 -2.48
CA VAL A 106 -18.01 -11.04 -1.38
C VAL A 106 -18.15 -12.56 -1.40
N LYS A 107 -17.51 -13.19 -2.38
CA LYS A 107 -17.42 -14.66 -2.46
C LYS A 107 -16.19 -15.12 -3.25
N SER A 108 -14.99 -14.64 -2.91
CA SER A 108 -13.75 -15.26 -3.45
C SER A 108 -12.43 -14.97 -2.75
N TYR A 109 -12.38 -14.33 -1.58
CA TYR A 109 -11.13 -14.31 -0.80
C TYR A 109 -11.06 -15.52 0.13
N GLY A 110 -11.04 -16.70 -0.51
CA GLY A 110 -10.60 -17.94 0.09
C GLY A 110 -9.15 -18.18 -0.30
N LEU A 111 -8.19 -17.67 0.49
CA LEU A 111 -6.84 -18.23 0.55
C LEU A 111 -6.39 -18.31 2.01
N LEU A 112 -6.47 -19.55 2.47
CA LEU A 112 -5.99 -20.14 3.71
C LEU A 112 -4.54 -19.76 4.03
N ARG A 113 -4.29 -19.38 5.29
CA ARG A 113 -3.09 -19.80 6.02
C ARG A 113 -3.54 -20.37 7.39
N PRO A 114 -3.51 -21.69 7.60
CA PRO A 114 -3.99 -22.31 8.83
C PRO A 114 -2.90 -22.56 9.90
N ASP A 115 -1.88 -21.70 10.03
CA ASP A 115 -0.77 -21.93 10.99
C ASP A 115 -0.56 -20.77 11.98
N PHE A 116 -1.63 -20.27 12.60
CA PHE A 116 -1.51 -19.41 13.79
C PHE A 116 -2.33 -19.99 14.94
N ILE A 117 -1.95 -21.18 15.39
CA ILE A 117 -2.33 -21.69 16.72
C ILE A 117 -1.36 -21.04 17.71
N GLY A 118 -1.82 -20.02 18.41
CA GLY A 118 -1.03 -19.31 19.41
C GLY A 118 -1.91 -18.53 20.38
N ALA A 119 -2.26 -19.21 21.47
CA ALA A 119 -2.67 -18.66 22.77
C ALA A 119 -3.95 -17.80 22.85
N ARG A 120 -5.04 -18.44 23.31
CA ARG A 120 -5.89 -17.86 24.35
C ARG A 120 -6.25 -18.92 25.38
N ASN A 121 -5.49 -18.89 26.47
CA ASN A 121 -5.92 -19.42 27.75
C ASN A 121 -6.85 -18.37 28.35
N ASP A 122 -8.14 -18.68 28.51
CA ASP A 122 -8.97 -18.03 29.52
C ASP A 122 -10.10 -18.97 29.94
N LYS A 123 -10.08 -19.26 31.24
CA LYS A 123 -11.10 -19.96 32.01
C LYS A 123 -12.45 -19.26 31.84
N LEU A 124 -13.47 -20.02 31.46
CA LEU A 124 -14.82 -19.82 32.00
C LEU A 124 -15.42 -21.20 32.24
N GLY A 125 -15.60 -21.52 33.52
CA GLY A 125 -16.25 -22.74 33.94
C GLY A 125 -17.73 -22.76 33.57
N LYS A 126 -18.27 -23.98 33.51
CA LYS A 126 -19.61 -24.30 33.97
C LYS A 126 -19.75 -25.82 34.06
N THR A 127 -20.10 -26.25 35.27
CA THR A 127 -20.67 -27.54 35.71
C THR A 127 -19.86 -28.80 35.49
#